data_AF-A0AAU0YCW5-F1
#
_entry.id   AF-A0AAU0YCW5-F1
#
_cell.length_a   1.000
_cell.length_b   1.000
_cell.length_c   1.000
_cell.angle_alpha   90.00
_cell.angle_beta   90.00
_cell.angle_gamma   90.00
#
_symmetry.space_group_name_H-M   'P 1'
#
loop_
_entity.id
_entity.type
_entity.pdbx_description
1 polymer ?
#
loop_
_entity_poly.entity_id
_entity_poly.type
_entity_poly.pdbx_seq_one_letter_code
_entity_poly.pdbx_strand_id
1 'polypeptide(L)'
;MPAIYILDIPEFEPILRTALIAGMEQEDLDGYLRVSTSESEIVLERRHTDVRPAVWFAALTGGLEGQIVHFDFDRLHLAEVVPS
;
A
#
# COMPACT_ATOMS: atom_id res chain seq x y z
N MET A 1 1.15 12.26 -6.21
CA MET A 1 1.71 11.37 -5.18
C MET A 1 0.79 10.18 -5.04
N PRO A 2 1.22 8.96 -5.43
CA PRO A 2 0.41 7.76 -5.26
C PRO A 2 0.26 7.40 -3.77
N ALA A 3 -0.82 6.71 -3.41
CA ALA A 3 -1.11 6.30 -2.05
C ALA A 3 -1.96 5.02 -1.98
N ILE A 4 -1.90 4.33 -0.84
CA ILE A 4 -2.80 3.24 -0.47
C ILE A 4 -3.50 3.57 0.85
N TYR A 5 -4.74 3.10 1.01
CA TYR A 5 -5.50 3.26 2.24
C TYR A 5 -5.65 1.91 2.91
N ILE A 6 -5.05 1.79 4.08
CA ILE A 6 -4.99 0.56 4.86
C ILE A 6 -6.02 0.67 5.98
N LEU A 7 -6.77 -0.40 6.27
CA LEU A 7 -7.67 -0.41 7.44
C LEU A 7 -6.85 -0.30 8.73
N ASP A 8 -7.28 0.58 9.65
CA ASP A 8 -6.64 0.73 10.95
C ASP A 8 -7.10 -0.37 11.93
N ILE A 9 -6.69 -1.60 11.65
CA ILE A 9 -6.93 -2.78 12.50
C ILE A 9 -5.68 -3.66 12.56
N PRO A 10 -5.47 -4.43 13.65
CA PRO A 10 -4.26 -5.22 13.84
C PRO A 10 -3.96 -6.22 12.71
N GLU A 11 -5.00 -6.68 12.01
CA GLU A 11 -4.88 -7.64 10.91
C GLU A 11 -4.11 -7.07 9.69
N PHE A 12 -4.14 -5.75 9.50
CA PHE A 12 -3.52 -5.03 8.40
C PHE A 12 -2.19 -4.38 8.76
N GLU A 13 -1.83 -4.36 10.04
CA GLU A 13 -0.56 -3.84 10.54
C GLU A 13 0.69 -4.35 9.76
N PRO A 14 0.77 -5.64 9.32
CA PRO A 14 1.90 -6.08 8.51
C PRO A 14 2.03 -5.34 7.15
N ILE A 15 0.91 -4.87 6.56
CA ILE A 15 0.94 -4.07 5.33
C ILE A 15 1.52 -2.69 5.63
N LEU A 16 1.04 -2.05 6.71
CA LEU A 16 1.56 -0.75 7.14
C LEU A 16 3.07 -0.80 7.35
N ARG A 17 3.56 -1.78 8.12
CA ARG A 17 4.99 -1.98 8.34
C ARG A 17 5.77 -2.16 7.02
N THR A 18 5.21 -2.93 6.08
CA THR A 18 5.83 -3.12 4.76
C THR A 18 5.98 -1.79 4.02
N ALA A 19 4.95 -0.95 4.04
CA ALA A 19 4.97 0.37 3.42
C ALA A 19 5.96 1.34 4.10
N LEU A 20 6.00 1.36 5.44
CA LEU A 20 6.94 2.18 6.20
C LEU A 20 8.41 1.76 5.97
N ILE A 21 8.69 0.46 5.86
CA ILE A 21 10.03 -0.05 5.51
C ILE A 21 10.42 0.37 4.09
N ALA A 22 9.46 0.47 3.18
CA ALA A 22 9.66 1.01 1.83
C ALA A 22 9.86 2.55 1.81
N GLY A 23 9.89 3.20 2.98
CA GLY A 23 10.13 4.65 3.10
C GLY A 23 8.91 5.52 2.87
N MET A 24 7.70 4.94 2.89
CA MET A 24 6.47 5.69 2.75
C MET A 24 6.09 6.39 4.07
N GLU A 25 5.32 7.46 3.97
CA GLU A 25 4.81 8.24 5.11
C GLU A 25 3.35 7.88 5.38
N GLN A 26 2.99 7.77 6.67
CA GLN A 26 1.62 7.49 7.10
C GLN A 26 0.90 8.76 7.57
N GLU A 27 -0.41 8.78 7.35
CA GLU A 27 -1.35 9.78 7.84
C GLU A 27 -2.60 9.07 8.39
N ASP A 28 -3.00 9.42 9.61
CA ASP A 28 -4.16 8.82 10.27
C ASP A 28 -5.47 9.44 9.75
N LEU A 29 -6.37 8.60 9.24
CA LEU A 29 -7.67 9.00 8.71
C LEU A 29 -8.78 8.14 9.33
N ASP A 30 -9.37 8.55 10.45
CA ASP A 30 -10.49 7.90 11.17
C ASP A 30 -10.99 6.55 10.60
N GLY A 31 -10.34 5.45 11.01
CA GLY A 31 -10.64 4.08 10.56
C GLY A 31 -9.75 3.53 9.43
N TYR A 32 -8.93 4.39 8.83
CA TYR A 32 -7.95 4.08 7.80
C TYR A 32 -6.61 4.79 8.07
N LEU A 33 -5.56 4.26 7.48
CA LEU A 33 -4.24 4.88 7.41
C LEU A 33 -3.94 5.13 5.94
N ARG A 34 -3.75 6.40 5.56
CA ARG A 34 -3.25 6.75 4.24
C ARG A 34 -1.74 6.65 4.27
N VAL A 35 -1.19 5.82 3.38
CA VAL A 35 0.26 5.65 3.27
C VAL A 35 0.69 6.06 1.87
N SER A 36 1.61 7.02 1.79
CA SER A 36 1.97 7.69 0.53
C SER A 36 3.47 7.96 0.41
N THR A 37 3.91 8.31 -0.80
CA THR A 37 5.31 8.69 -1.08
C THR A 37 5.35 9.90 -2.00
N SER A 38 6.43 10.67 -1.95
CA SER A 38 6.74 11.73 -2.92
C SER A 38 7.23 11.20 -4.26
N GLU A 39 7.65 9.93 -4.31
CA GLU A 39 8.02 9.26 -5.55
C GLU A 39 6.80 9.06 -6.48
N SER A 40 7.04 8.96 -7.79
CA SER A 40 5.97 8.73 -8.76
C SER A 40 5.43 7.29 -8.77
N GLU A 41 6.10 6.37 -8.06
CA GLU A 41 5.77 4.95 -8.04
C GLU A 41 5.84 4.40 -6.60
N ILE A 42 4.96 3.44 -6.30
CA ILE A 42 5.02 2.60 -5.10
C ILE A 42 5.32 1.18 -5.54
N VAL A 43 6.38 0.59 -5.01
CA VAL A 43 6.67 -0.83 -5.17
C VAL A 43 6.79 -1.47 -3.80
N LEU A 44 5.82 -2.33 -3.47
CA LEU A 44 5.84 -3.13 -2.25
C LEU A 44 6.07 -4.60 -2.61
N GLU A 45 6.97 -5.23 -1.85
CA GLU A 45 7.27 -6.66 -1.95
C GLU A 45 6.74 -7.35 -0.69
N ARG A 46 5.86 -8.33 -0.87
CA ARG A 46 5.34 -9.19 0.21
C ARG A 46 6.39 -10.21 0.65
N ARG A 47 7.34 -10.57 -0.22
CA ARG A 47 8.40 -11.51 0.13
C ARG A 47 9.21 -10.95 1.29
N HIS A 48 9.52 -11.81 2.25
CA HIS A 48 10.25 -11.43 3.48
C HIS A 48 9.47 -10.54 4.45
N THR A 49 8.14 -10.42 4.29
CA THR A 49 7.26 -9.79 5.28
C THR A 49 6.38 -10.83 5.97
N ASP A 50 5.75 -10.45 7.09
CA ASP A 50 4.78 -11.30 7.81
C ASP A 50 3.37 -11.20 7.21
N VAL A 51 3.22 -10.59 6.03
CA VAL A 51 1.91 -10.39 5.41
C VAL A 51 1.40 -11.73 4.87
N ARG A 52 0.29 -12.19 5.45
CA ARG A 52 -0.43 -13.38 4.99
C ARG A 52 -1.07 -13.11 3.62
N PRO A 53 -1.14 -14.10 2.71
CA PRO A 53 -1.67 -13.90 1.37
C PRO A 53 -3.08 -13.30 1.30
N ALA A 54 -3.99 -13.71 2.19
CA ALA A 54 -5.35 -13.17 2.21
C ALA A 54 -5.38 -11.66 2.55
N VAL A 55 -4.52 -11.22 3.47
CA VAL A 55 -4.40 -9.81 3.85
C VAL A 55 -3.73 -9.01 2.72
N TRP A 56 -2.73 -9.59 2.07
CA TRP A 56 -2.07 -8.98 0.91
C TRP A 56 -3.03 -8.62 -0.21
N PHE A 57 -3.86 -9.58 -0.64
CA PHE A 57 -4.87 -9.32 -1.67
C PHE A 57 -5.97 -8.37 -1.21
N ALA A 58 -6.14 -8.19 0.11
CA ALA A 58 -7.04 -7.20 0.68
C ALA A 58 -6.40 -5.82 0.89
N ALA A 59 -5.09 -5.64 0.65
CA ALA A 59 -4.37 -4.40 0.96
C ALA A 59 -4.94 -3.14 0.29
N LEU A 60 -5.65 -3.31 -0.82
CA LEU A 60 -6.24 -2.22 -1.61
C LEU A 60 -7.74 -2.00 -1.33
N THR A 61 -8.35 -2.73 -0.39
CA THR A 61 -9.81 -2.61 -0.14
C THR A 61 -10.20 -1.29 0.52
N GLY A 62 -9.27 -0.61 1.19
CA GLY A 62 -9.51 0.75 1.69
C GLY A 62 -9.45 1.83 0.60
N GLY A 63 -8.99 1.47 -0.60
CA GLY A 63 -8.80 2.37 -1.74
C GLY A 63 -7.33 2.59 -2.10
N LEU A 64 -7.11 3.35 -3.17
CA LEU A 64 -5.79 3.78 -3.63
C LEU A 64 -5.88 5.08 -4.44
N GLU A 65 -4.80 5.84 -4.46
CA GLU A 65 -4.55 6.95 -5.38
C GLU A 65 -3.41 6.51 -6.34
N GLY A 66 -3.69 6.48 -7.64
CA GLY A 66 -2.73 6.00 -8.63
C GLY A 66 -3.34 4.97 -9.58
N GLN A 67 -2.48 4.32 -10.36
CA GLN A 67 -2.82 3.26 -11.29
C GLN A 67 -2.06 1.99 -10.92
N ILE A 68 -2.78 0.87 -10.78
CA ILE A 68 -2.13 -0.44 -10.62
C ILE A 68 -1.43 -0.80 -11.93
N VAL A 69 -0.10 -0.90 -11.86
CA VAL A 69 0.75 -1.37 -12.95
C VAL A 69 0.91 -2.89 -12.87
N HIS A 70 1.08 -3.42 -11.66
CA HIS A 70 1.23 -4.85 -11.40
C HIS A 70 0.72 -5.19 -10.00
N PHE A 71 -0.02 -6.28 -9.87
CA PHE A 71 -0.40 -6.81 -8.56
C PHE A 71 -0.55 -8.32 -8.62
N ASP A 72 0.36 -9.03 -7.96
CA ASP A 72 0.34 -10.49 -7.86
C ASP A 72 0.54 -10.96 -6.42
N PHE A 73 0.86 -12.24 -6.25
CA PHE A 73 1.06 -12.85 -4.93
C PHE A 73 2.19 -12.22 -4.12
N ASP A 74 3.18 -11.59 -4.76
CA ASP A 74 4.40 -11.13 -4.10
C ASP A 74 4.68 -9.63 -4.30
N ARG A 75 4.13 -9.00 -5.33
CA ARG A 75 4.48 -7.63 -5.69
C ARG A 75 3.25 -6.78 -5.98
N LEU A 76 3.22 -5.59 -5.39
CA LEU A 76 2.29 -4.51 -5.68
C LEU A 76 3.09 -3.35 -6.27
N HIS A 77 2.71 -2.92 -7.46
CA HIS A 77 3.27 -1.77 -8.14
C HIS A 77 2.14 -0.81 -8.52
N LEU A 78 2.18 0.40 -7.95
CA LEU A 78 1.31 1.52 -8.30
C LEU A 78 2.15 2.64 -8.93
N ALA A 79 1.63 3.27 -9.98
CA ALA A 79 2.19 4.49 -10.55
C ALA A 79 1.24 5.67 -10.32
N GLU A 80 1.79 6.88 -10.28
CA GLU A 80 1.01 8.11 -10.28
C GLU A 80 0.17 8.21 -11.57
N VAL A 81 -1.07 8.68 -11.45
CA VAL A 81 -1.91 8.99 -12.62
C VAL A 81 -1.49 10.34 -13.16
N VAL A 82 -0.82 10.35 -14.31
CA VAL A 82 -0.55 11.59 -15.05
C VAL A 82 -1.79 11.91 -15.89
N PRO A 83 -2.46 13.05 -15.68
CA PRO A 83 -3.58 13.45 -16.54
C PRO A 83 -3.07 13.70 -17.97
N SER A 84 -3.72 13.07 -18.95
CA SER A 84 -3.47 13.27 -20.39
C SER A 84 -3.90 14.64 -20.89
#